data_AF-A0AAQ3S9H0-F1
#
_entry.id   AF-A0AAQ3S9H0-F1
#
_cell.length_a   1.000
_cell.length_b   1.000
_cell.length_c   1.000
_cell.angle_alpha   90.00
_cell.angle_beta   90.00
_cell.angle_gamma   90.00
#
_symmetry.space_group_name_H-M   'P 1'
#
loop_
_entity.id
_entity.type
_entity.pdbx_description
1 polymer ?
#
loop_
_entity_poly.entity_id
_entity_poly.type
_entity_poly.pdbx_seq_one_letter_code
_entity_poly.pdbx_strand_id
1 'polypeptide(L)'
;MEPHSLCYSLEILTQHMNTVTELIISPCHCLAVLLVACVATLYAACRRKTPIYLIDFNCYCPPSSYRLPLAMFEENQFYDDMDPEAVAFQCKIMAKSGFSELTSISPSLAQIPKIKALSFALEEAETIMCSVIKNLFEKNEINPKTIDILITNSSVFCPTPSLSAMVVNRFRMRSNIMSFNLSGMGCSAGIISMSLAKDLLRVHRNSLALIVSTETLSLNWYTGKVPSMLLSNCLFRMGGAAILMSSRVQDRHKAKYKLQHIVRTITAQDDESHGCVYQQVDPEEKEGVSISKSIVNVSGDALKKNIASLGPLVLPLREQFLYLFSIICRKMWSTGRISIYTPNFNHAFEHFCIHSGGRAIIQAVERNLRLRKQDVEPSSMTLYRFGNISSSSIWYELSYIEAKGRMKCGDRVWQIAFGSGFKCNSAVWKCVCDMKPDTSTAWRDTIHSYPVDNIMRTN
;
A
#
# COMPACT_ATOMS: atom_id res chain seq x y z
N MET A 1 10.26 -91.12 -32.62
CA MET A 1 9.11 -90.28 -32.25
C MET A 1 9.66 -89.10 -31.48
N GLU A 2 9.51 -87.92 -32.07
CA GLU A 2 10.39 -86.77 -31.96
C GLU A 2 10.03 -85.83 -30.80
N PRO A 3 11.02 -85.21 -30.13
CA PRO A 3 10.81 -84.10 -29.20
C PRO A 3 10.87 -82.71 -29.87
N HIS A 4 10.80 -82.62 -31.20
CA HIS A 4 10.96 -81.35 -31.94
C HIS A 4 9.69 -80.52 -32.11
N SER A 5 8.50 -81.06 -31.79
CA SER A 5 7.22 -80.36 -32.01
C SER A 5 6.85 -79.33 -30.94
N LEU A 6 7.39 -79.40 -29.71
CA LEU A 6 6.98 -78.48 -28.63
C LEU A 6 7.74 -77.14 -28.64
N CYS A 7 8.97 -77.11 -29.17
CA CYS A 7 9.82 -75.91 -29.14
C CYS A 7 9.33 -74.85 -30.15
N TYR A 8 8.86 -75.29 -31.33
CA TYR A 8 8.35 -74.42 -32.39
C TYR A 8 7.04 -73.71 -32.00
N SER A 9 6.18 -74.38 -31.22
CA SER A 9 4.92 -73.80 -30.76
C SER A 9 5.11 -72.71 -29.69
N LEU A 10 6.17 -72.80 -28.88
CA LEU A 10 6.49 -71.80 -27.85
C LEU A 10 7.15 -70.53 -28.42
N GLU A 11 7.95 -70.64 -29.48
CA GLU A 11 8.53 -69.49 -30.18
C GLU A 11 7.47 -68.69 -30.94
N ILE A 12 6.51 -69.36 -31.59
CA ILE A 12 5.40 -68.68 -32.30
C ILE A 12 4.46 -67.96 -31.31
N LEU A 13 4.21 -68.56 -30.13
CA LEU A 13 3.40 -67.95 -29.07
C LEU A 13 4.10 -66.76 -28.42
N THR A 14 5.42 -66.82 -28.19
CA THR A 14 6.17 -65.67 -27.66
C THR A 14 6.31 -64.56 -28.70
N GLN A 15 6.43 -64.87 -29.99
CA GLN A 15 6.49 -63.87 -31.06
C GLN A 15 5.12 -63.19 -31.29
N HIS A 16 4.01 -63.93 -31.22
CA HIS A 16 2.64 -63.36 -31.21
C HIS A 16 2.36 -62.54 -29.94
N MET A 17 2.79 -63.02 -28.77
CA MET A 17 2.63 -62.27 -27.52
C MET A 17 3.42 -60.95 -27.55
N ASN A 18 4.62 -60.92 -28.14
CA ASN A 18 5.43 -59.70 -28.29
C ASN A 18 4.87 -58.73 -29.33
N THR A 19 4.32 -59.22 -30.45
CA THR A 19 3.64 -58.34 -31.43
C THR A 19 2.31 -57.82 -30.90
N VAL A 20 1.58 -58.59 -30.11
CA VAL A 20 0.34 -58.17 -29.44
C VAL A 20 0.65 -57.19 -28.31
N THR A 21 1.73 -57.36 -27.53
CA THR A 21 2.15 -56.34 -26.56
C THR A 21 2.67 -55.07 -27.23
N GLU A 22 3.41 -55.14 -28.34
CA GLU A 22 3.77 -53.94 -29.12
C GLU A 22 2.56 -53.26 -29.79
N LEU A 23 1.57 -54.01 -30.28
CA LEU A 23 0.31 -53.46 -30.81
C LEU A 23 -0.65 -52.92 -29.73
N ILE A 24 -0.56 -53.39 -28.47
CA ILE A 24 -1.41 -52.98 -27.33
C ILE A 24 -0.74 -51.89 -26.45
N ILE A 25 0.59 -51.76 -26.49
CA ILE A 25 1.31 -50.50 -26.18
C ILE A 25 0.96 -49.41 -27.23
N SER A 26 0.18 -49.80 -28.24
CA SER A 26 -0.92 -49.15 -28.98
C SER A 26 -1.11 -47.65 -28.83
N PRO A 27 -1.49 -46.93 -29.92
CA PRO A 27 -1.94 -45.53 -29.90
C PRO A 27 -2.77 -45.09 -28.69
N CYS A 28 -3.52 -45.97 -28.03
CA CYS A 28 -4.19 -45.71 -26.75
C CYS A 28 -3.28 -45.22 -25.61
N HIS A 29 -2.07 -45.78 -25.43
CA HIS A 29 -1.11 -45.31 -24.41
C HIS A 29 -0.57 -43.92 -24.77
N CYS A 30 -0.21 -43.70 -26.04
CA CYS A 30 0.19 -42.39 -26.54
C CYS A 30 -0.93 -41.35 -26.39
N LEU A 31 -2.18 -41.72 -26.67
CA LEU A 31 -3.36 -40.87 -26.51
C LEU A 31 -3.62 -40.54 -25.03
N ALA A 32 -3.48 -41.51 -24.13
CA ALA A 32 -3.62 -41.31 -22.70
C ALA A 32 -2.53 -40.37 -22.14
N VAL A 33 -1.27 -40.55 -22.56
CA VAL A 33 -0.16 -39.65 -22.18
C VAL A 33 -0.38 -38.25 -22.74
N LEU A 34 -0.82 -38.10 -23.99
CA LEU A 34 -1.19 -36.81 -24.58
C LEU A 34 -2.34 -36.14 -23.83
N LEU A 35 -3.35 -36.91 -23.42
CA LEU A 35 -4.50 -36.38 -22.68
C LEU A 35 -4.11 -35.96 -21.27
N VAL A 36 -3.28 -36.74 -20.57
CA VAL A 36 -2.70 -36.36 -19.27
C VAL A 36 -1.80 -35.14 -19.41
N ALA A 37 -0.98 -35.06 -20.46
CA ALA A 37 -0.14 -33.89 -20.74
C ALA A 37 -1.00 -32.65 -21.08
N CYS A 38 -2.08 -32.82 -21.83
CA CYS A 38 -3.03 -31.76 -22.18
C CYS A 38 -3.79 -31.26 -20.94
N VAL A 39 -4.29 -32.16 -20.11
CA VAL A 39 -4.92 -31.83 -18.82
C VAL A 39 -3.91 -31.17 -17.88
N ALA A 40 -2.68 -31.67 -17.80
CA ALA A 40 -1.63 -31.09 -16.96
C ALA A 40 -1.21 -29.70 -17.47
N THR A 41 -1.12 -29.48 -18.78
CA THR A 41 -0.81 -28.18 -19.38
C THR A 41 -1.97 -27.20 -19.26
N LEU A 42 -3.22 -27.63 -19.46
CA LEU A 42 -4.42 -26.84 -19.18
C LEU A 42 -4.50 -26.48 -17.70
N TYR A 43 -4.28 -27.45 -16.81
CA TYR A 43 -4.26 -27.23 -15.36
C TYR A 43 -3.15 -26.25 -14.96
N ALA A 44 -1.94 -26.41 -15.51
CA ALA A 44 -0.82 -25.49 -15.29
C ALA A 44 -1.10 -24.09 -15.87
N ALA A 45 -1.75 -23.99 -17.03
CA ALA A 45 -2.13 -22.73 -17.67
C ALA A 45 -3.25 -22.01 -16.90
N CYS A 46 -4.23 -22.76 -16.39
CA CYS A 46 -5.29 -22.27 -15.51
C CYS A 46 -4.73 -21.83 -14.15
N ARG A 47 -3.73 -22.54 -13.61
CA ARG A 47 -3.04 -22.19 -12.35
C ARG A 47 -1.93 -21.16 -12.50
N ARG A 48 -1.56 -20.77 -13.72
CA ARG A 48 -0.50 -19.78 -13.94
C ARG A 48 -0.96 -18.45 -13.37
N LYS A 49 -0.35 -18.03 -12.25
CA LYS A 49 -0.65 -16.75 -11.61
C LYS A 49 -0.32 -15.63 -12.60
N THR A 50 -1.32 -14.86 -12.99
CA THR A 50 -1.13 -13.65 -13.80
C THR A 50 -0.19 -12.71 -13.04
N PRO A 51 0.99 -12.38 -13.60
CA PRO A 51 1.89 -11.42 -12.98
C PRO A 51 1.23 -10.05 -13.00
N ILE A 52 1.31 -9.34 -11.88
CA ILE A 52 0.80 -7.98 -11.75
C ILE A 52 2.00 -7.04 -11.67
N TYR A 53 2.01 -6.07 -12.57
CA TYR A 53 3.06 -5.09 -12.70
C TYR A 53 2.58 -3.73 -12.22
N LEU A 54 3.47 -2.99 -11.58
CA LEU A 54 3.34 -1.54 -11.42
C LEU A 54 4.08 -0.90 -12.59
N ILE A 55 3.33 -0.22 -13.46
CA ILE A 55 3.89 0.47 -14.61
C ILE A 55 4.57 1.75 -14.13
N ASP A 56 3.79 2.62 -13.52
CA ASP A 56 4.29 3.85 -12.91
C ASP A 56 3.28 4.37 -11.88
N PHE A 57 3.68 5.38 -11.12
CA PHE A 57 2.82 6.12 -10.20
C PHE A 57 3.25 7.59 -10.15
N ASN A 58 2.34 8.46 -9.75
CA ASN A 58 2.61 9.88 -9.61
C ASN A 58 2.02 10.40 -8.29
N CYS A 59 2.82 11.16 -7.54
CA CYS A 59 2.41 11.81 -6.29
C CYS A 59 2.13 13.30 -6.54
N TYR A 60 1.13 13.85 -5.85
CA TYR A 60 0.81 15.27 -5.93
C TYR A 60 1.88 16.11 -5.25
N CYS A 61 2.39 17.15 -5.90
CA CYS A 61 3.27 18.13 -5.29
C CYS A 61 2.50 19.44 -5.13
N PRO A 62 2.08 19.82 -3.92
CA PRO A 62 1.36 21.07 -3.70
C PRO A 62 2.22 22.29 -4.08
N PRO A 63 1.62 23.34 -4.68
CA PRO A 63 2.31 24.60 -4.92
C PRO A 63 2.82 25.23 -3.61
N SER A 64 3.90 26.01 -3.69
CA SER A 64 4.48 26.71 -2.53
C SER A 64 3.54 27.71 -1.87
N SER A 65 2.49 28.17 -2.58
CA SER A 65 1.43 29.03 -2.04
C SER A 65 0.48 28.30 -1.08
N TYR A 66 0.46 26.97 -1.08
CA TYR A 66 -0.42 26.17 -0.22
C TYR A 66 0.26 25.76 1.10
N ARG A 67 1.48 26.26 1.35
CA ARG A 67 2.21 25.96 2.58
C ARG A 67 1.50 26.54 3.79
N LEU A 68 1.56 25.80 4.89
CA LEU A 68 1.12 26.25 6.20
C LEU A 68 2.30 26.20 7.18
N PRO A 69 3.10 27.27 7.26
CA PRO A 69 4.10 27.44 8.30
C PRO A 69 3.47 27.34 9.69
N LEU A 70 4.25 26.94 10.70
CA LEU A 70 3.76 26.78 12.07
C LEU A 70 3.17 28.09 12.60
N ALA A 71 3.87 29.21 12.45
CA ALA A 71 3.39 30.52 12.89
C ALA A 71 2.03 30.88 12.26
N MET A 72 1.86 30.60 10.96
CA MET A 72 0.59 30.83 10.26
C MET A 72 -0.51 29.88 10.77
N PHE A 73 -0.18 28.63 11.11
CA PHE A 73 -1.15 27.73 11.74
C PHE A 73 -1.66 28.29 13.07
N GLU A 74 -0.75 28.80 13.92
CA GLU A 74 -1.09 29.37 15.23
C GLU A 74 -1.97 30.61 15.08
N GLU A 75 -1.58 31.55 14.20
CA GLU A 75 -2.37 32.75 13.89
C GLU A 75 -3.76 32.38 13.35
N ASN A 76 -3.85 31.45 12.40
CA ASN A 76 -5.12 31.01 11.81
C ASN A 76 -6.04 30.31 12.81
N GLN A 77 -5.52 29.71 13.89
CA GLN A 77 -6.39 29.19 14.94
C GLN A 77 -6.90 30.31 15.84
N PHE A 78 -6.06 31.28 16.16
CA PHE A 78 -6.42 32.41 17.02
C PHE A 78 -7.52 33.29 16.40
N TYR A 79 -7.41 33.62 15.10
CA TYR A 79 -8.38 34.46 14.41
C TYR A 79 -9.69 33.75 14.01
N ASP A 80 -9.75 32.43 14.15
CA ASP A 80 -10.93 31.62 13.83
C ASP A 80 -11.88 31.42 15.03
N ASP A 81 -11.73 32.25 16.07
CA ASP A 81 -12.53 32.20 17.31
C ASP A 81 -12.55 30.81 17.99
N MET A 82 -11.44 30.06 17.83
CA MET A 82 -11.26 28.78 18.48
C MET A 82 -10.98 28.96 19.97
N ASP A 83 -11.45 28.01 20.77
CA ASP A 83 -11.19 27.97 22.20
C ASP A 83 -9.67 28.06 22.52
N PRO A 84 -9.22 28.97 23.40
CA PRO A 84 -7.80 29.17 23.66
C PRO A 84 -7.05 27.93 24.14
N GLU A 85 -7.70 27.04 24.90
CA GLU A 85 -7.08 25.79 25.36
C GLU A 85 -6.93 24.80 24.19
N ALA A 86 -7.91 24.75 23.29
CA ALA A 86 -7.83 23.97 22.06
C ALA A 86 -6.71 24.47 21.14
N VAL A 87 -6.54 25.79 21.02
CA VAL A 87 -5.41 26.39 20.29
C VAL A 87 -4.09 25.99 20.92
N ALA A 88 -3.91 26.21 22.24
CA ALA A 88 -2.68 25.86 22.94
C ALA A 88 -2.33 24.37 22.84
N PHE A 89 -3.34 23.49 22.89
CA PHE A 89 -3.17 22.06 22.66
C PHE A 89 -2.64 21.78 21.25
N GLN A 90 -3.28 22.33 20.22
CA GLN A 90 -2.87 22.13 18.84
C GLN A 90 -1.44 22.64 18.58
N CYS A 91 -1.08 23.83 19.07
CA CYS A 91 0.28 24.38 18.94
C CYS A 91 1.32 23.45 19.57
N LYS A 92 1.04 22.94 20.77
CA LYS A 92 1.91 21.98 21.47
C LYS A 92 2.09 20.67 20.70
N ILE A 93 1.05 20.16 20.06
CA ILE A 93 1.12 18.95 19.24
C ILE A 93 1.88 19.24 17.94
N MET A 94 1.58 20.35 17.28
CA MET A 94 2.23 20.79 16.05
C MET A 94 3.75 20.94 16.22
N ALA A 95 4.21 21.55 17.32
CA ALA A 95 5.64 21.67 17.65
C ALA A 95 6.36 20.31 17.80
N LYS A 96 5.62 19.23 18.05
CA LYS A 96 6.14 17.85 18.22
C LYS A 96 5.79 16.92 17.05
N SER A 97 5.04 17.40 16.07
CA SER A 97 4.52 16.61 14.93
C SER A 97 5.64 16.04 14.05
N GLY A 98 6.79 16.72 14.02
CA GLY A 98 7.90 16.40 13.14
C GLY A 98 7.72 16.96 11.73
N PHE A 99 6.84 17.96 11.54
CA PHE A 99 6.65 18.65 10.27
C PHE A 99 7.70 19.74 10.06
N SER A 100 7.93 20.05 8.79
CA SER A 100 8.63 21.25 8.35
C SER A 100 7.65 22.40 8.10
N GLU A 101 8.21 23.60 7.92
CA GLU A 101 7.52 24.79 7.43
C GLU A 101 7.04 24.67 5.96
N LEU A 102 7.22 23.51 5.33
CA LEU A 102 6.90 23.26 3.93
C LEU A 102 5.65 22.39 3.73
N THR A 103 5.05 21.87 4.80
CA THR A 103 3.80 21.09 4.69
C THR A 103 2.66 21.96 4.16
N SER A 104 1.69 21.34 3.46
CA SER A 104 0.65 22.06 2.74
C SER A 104 -0.76 21.62 3.10
N ILE A 105 -1.70 22.55 3.00
CA ILE A 105 -3.14 22.34 3.21
C ILE A 105 -3.94 22.92 2.04
N SER A 106 -5.19 22.49 1.89
CA SER A 106 -6.12 23.13 0.95
C SER A 106 -6.22 24.64 1.22
N PRO A 107 -6.23 25.50 0.18
CA PRO A 107 -6.41 26.95 0.34
C PRO A 107 -7.66 27.34 1.13
N SER A 108 -8.72 26.53 1.05
CA SER A 108 -9.95 26.72 1.84
C SER A 108 -9.70 26.70 3.36
N LEU A 109 -8.71 25.94 3.83
CA LEU A 109 -8.35 25.85 5.26
C LEU A 109 -7.45 27.00 5.72
N ALA A 110 -6.93 27.79 4.78
CA ALA A 110 -6.18 29.01 5.08
C ALA A 110 -7.09 30.24 5.20
N GLN A 111 -8.39 30.11 4.87
CA GLN A 111 -9.37 31.19 4.99
C GLN A 111 -9.84 31.37 6.42
N ILE A 112 -10.19 32.62 6.77
CA ILE A 112 -10.66 33.01 8.10
C ILE A 112 -11.95 33.86 7.92
N PRO A 113 -13.07 33.48 8.55
CA PRO A 113 -13.26 32.27 9.34
C PRO A 113 -13.20 30.99 8.48
N LYS A 114 -12.93 29.83 9.10
CA LYS A 114 -12.90 28.54 8.42
C LYS A 114 -14.31 28.12 8.06
N ILE A 115 -14.56 27.97 6.75
CA ILE A 115 -15.88 27.58 6.23
C ILE A 115 -15.83 26.12 5.79
N LYS A 116 -16.70 25.30 6.39
CA LYS A 116 -16.93 23.92 5.94
C LYS A 116 -17.93 23.92 4.79
N ALA A 117 -17.45 23.86 3.56
CA ALA A 117 -18.28 23.79 2.36
C ALA A 117 -17.97 22.55 1.53
N LEU A 118 -19.03 21.90 1.03
CA LEU A 118 -18.92 20.76 0.12
C LEU A 118 -18.13 21.12 -1.15
N SER A 119 -18.31 22.34 -1.66
CA SER A 119 -17.58 22.86 -2.83
C SER A 119 -16.06 22.83 -2.62
N PHE A 120 -15.57 23.16 -1.43
CA PHE A 120 -14.14 23.16 -1.13
C PHE A 120 -13.55 21.75 -1.10
N ALA A 121 -14.25 20.77 -0.53
CA ALA A 121 -13.80 19.38 -0.56
C ALA A 121 -13.83 18.81 -1.99
N LEU A 122 -14.84 19.17 -2.80
CA LEU A 122 -14.89 18.80 -4.21
C LEU A 122 -13.72 19.41 -5.00
N GLU A 123 -13.44 20.69 -4.80
CA GLU A 123 -12.33 21.40 -5.46
C GLU A 123 -10.97 20.82 -5.05
N GLU A 124 -10.77 20.53 -3.76
CA GLU A 124 -9.56 19.88 -3.25
C GLU A 124 -9.36 18.51 -3.88
N ALA A 125 -10.39 17.65 -3.84
CA ALA A 125 -10.34 16.32 -4.43
C ALA A 125 -10.07 16.39 -5.94
N GLU A 126 -10.80 17.24 -6.66
CA GLU A 126 -10.65 17.38 -8.10
C GLU A 126 -9.25 17.87 -8.47
N THR A 127 -8.75 18.90 -7.79
CA THR A 127 -7.41 19.44 -8.02
C THR A 127 -6.35 18.37 -7.86
N ILE A 128 -6.37 17.66 -6.73
CA ILE A 128 -5.36 16.64 -6.43
C ILE A 128 -5.47 15.48 -7.43
N MET A 129 -6.66 14.89 -7.56
CA MET A 129 -6.88 13.69 -8.37
C MET A 129 -6.62 13.97 -9.85
N CYS A 130 -7.14 15.06 -10.41
CA CYS A 130 -6.91 15.39 -11.82
C CYS A 130 -5.44 15.67 -12.09
N SER A 131 -4.73 16.38 -11.21
CA SER A 131 -3.29 16.63 -11.38
C SER A 131 -2.49 15.33 -11.40
N VAL A 132 -2.71 14.41 -10.46
CA VAL A 132 -1.91 13.17 -10.42
C VAL A 132 -2.21 12.24 -11.59
N ILE A 133 -3.47 12.17 -12.02
CA ILE A 133 -3.87 11.35 -13.17
C ILE A 133 -3.31 11.93 -14.47
N LYS A 134 -3.45 13.25 -14.67
CA LYS A 134 -2.94 13.94 -15.85
C LYS A 134 -1.44 13.72 -16.01
N ASN A 135 -0.66 13.99 -14.96
CA ASN A 135 0.80 13.82 -15.01
C ASN A 135 1.19 12.36 -15.29
N LEU A 136 0.49 11.39 -14.68
CA LEU A 136 0.74 9.96 -14.89
C LEU A 136 0.45 9.55 -16.34
N PHE A 137 -0.66 10.02 -16.91
CA PHE A 137 -1.05 9.73 -18.28
C PHE A 137 -0.13 10.40 -19.30
N GLU A 138 0.24 11.66 -19.10
CA GLU A 138 1.16 12.38 -19.99
C GLU A 138 2.54 11.71 -19.99
N LYS A 139 3.08 11.39 -18.82
CA LYS A 139 4.39 10.73 -18.68
C LYS A 139 4.46 9.36 -19.35
N ASN A 140 3.35 8.63 -19.38
CA ASN A 140 3.29 7.25 -19.89
C ASN A 140 2.53 7.14 -21.23
N GLU A 141 2.16 8.27 -21.84
CA GLU A 141 1.38 8.36 -23.09
C GLU A 141 0.10 7.50 -23.07
N ILE A 142 -0.60 7.49 -21.93
CA ILE A 142 -1.78 6.64 -21.73
C ILE A 142 -3.03 7.35 -22.22
N ASN A 143 -3.73 6.73 -23.17
CA ASN A 143 -5.08 7.13 -23.52
C ASN A 143 -6.06 6.69 -22.40
N PRO A 144 -6.83 7.61 -21.78
CA PRO A 144 -7.77 7.29 -20.70
C PRO A 144 -8.77 6.18 -21.04
N LYS A 145 -9.15 6.04 -22.32
CA LYS A 145 -10.08 4.99 -22.79
C LYS A 145 -9.49 3.57 -22.72
N THR A 146 -8.19 3.43 -22.49
CA THR A 146 -7.53 2.12 -22.36
C THR A 146 -7.55 1.57 -20.94
N ILE A 147 -7.94 2.38 -19.95
CA ILE A 147 -8.09 1.95 -18.56
C ILE A 147 -9.33 1.06 -18.42
N ASP A 148 -9.14 -0.12 -17.81
CA ASP A 148 -10.20 -1.11 -17.66
C ASP A 148 -10.87 -1.07 -16.29
N ILE A 149 -10.08 -0.75 -15.26
CA ILE A 149 -10.47 -0.72 -13.86
C ILE A 149 -10.05 0.63 -13.26
N LEU A 150 -10.97 1.32 -12.60
CA LEU A 150 -10.71 2.53 -11.84
C LEU A 150 -11.08 2.30 -10.38
N ILE A 151 -10.16 2.57 -9.46
CA ILE A 151 -10.41 2.50 -8.01
C ILE A 151 -10.00 3.82 -7.39
N THR A 152 -10.95 4.58 -6.87
CA THR A 152 -10.69 5.78 -6.09
C THR A 152 -10.80 5.46 -4.60
N ASN A 153 -10.01 6.11 -3.76
CA ASN A 153 -10.21 6.04 -2.31
C ASN A 153 -10.02 7.40 -1.65
N SER A 154 -10.92 7.69 -0.72
CA SER A 154 -10.93 8.82 0.21
C SER A 154 -11.76 8.38 1.41
N SER A 155 -11.23 8.50 2.63
CA SER A 155 -11.83 7.87 3.80
C SER A 155 -13.02 8.65 4.33
N VAL A 156 -12.84 9.96 4.47
CA VAL A 156 -13.77 10.87 5.14
C VAL A 156 -14.47 11.81 4.16
N PHE A 157 -14.38 11.51 2.87
CA PHE A 157 -15.14 12.20 1.83
C PHE A 157 -15.67 11.25 0.78
N CYS A 158 -16.99 11.07 0.77
CA CYS A 158 -17.71 10.16 -0.12
C CYS A 158 -18.93 10.87 -0.73
N PRO A 159 -18.73 11.78 -1.70
CA PRO A 159 -19.82 12.53 -2.31
C PRO A 159 -20.70 11.65 -3.20
N THR A 160 -21.90 12.16 -3.53
CA THR A 160 -22.75 11.65 -4.60
C THR A 160 -22.91 12.73 -5.66
N PRO A 161 -22.47 12.50 -6.92
CA PRO A 161 -21.82 11.31 -7.45
C PRO A 161 -20.41 11.07 -6.88
N SER A 162 -19.91 9.83 -6.99
CA SER A 162 -18.63 9.40 -6.40
C SER A 162 -17.42 10.08 -7.04
N LEU A 163 -16.27 10.04 -6.34
CA LEU A 163 -14.98 10.50 -6.90
C LEU A 163 -14.58 9.70 -8.14
N SER A 164 -14.90 8.41 -8.19
CA SER A 164 -14.68 7.59 -9.40
C SER A 164 -15.49 8.08 -10.59
N ALA A 165 -16.75 8.48 -10.38
CA ALA A 165 -17.59 9.06 -11.44
C ALA A 165 -17.06 10.42 -11.90
N MET A 166 -16.55 11.25 -10.97
CA MET A 166 -15.90 12.52 -11.30
C MET A 166 -14.69 12.29 -12.22
N VAL A 167 -13.82 11.34 -11.91
CA VAL A 167 -12.67 10.98 -12.76
C VAL A 167 -13.12 10.47 -14.13
N VAL A 168 -14.11 9.57 -14.20
CA VAL A 168 -14.64 9.07 -15.49
C VAL A 168 -15.15 10.20 -16.36
N ASN A 169 -15.89 11.14 -15.78
CA ASN A 169 -16.43 12.30 -16.50
C ASN A 169 -15.31 13.25 -16.97
N ARG A 170 -14.35 13.59 -16.10
CA ARG A 170 -13.26 14.53 -16.40
C ARG A 170 -12.33 14.02 -17.49
N PHE A 171 -11.97 12.73 -17.47
CA PHE A 171 -11.04 12.14 -18.43
C PHE A 171 -11.72 11.45 -19.62
N ARG A 172 -13.06 11.56 -19.74
CA ARG A 172 -13.85 10.96 -20.83
C ARG A 172 -13.53 9.48 -21.02
N MET A 173 -13.46 8.76 -19.90
CA MET A 173 -13.20 7.31 -19.90
C MET A 173 -14.38 6.56 -20.54
N ARG A 174 -14.13 5.32 -20.96
CA ARG A 174 -15.12 4.49 -21.65
C ARG A 174 -16.31 4.13 -20.75
N SER A 175 -17.48 3.92 -21.34
CA SER A 175 -18.75 3.65 -20.64
C SER A 175 -18.80 2.30 -19.92
N ASN A 176 -17.97 1.33 -20.32
CA ASN A 176 -17.90 -0.01 -19.72
C ASN A 176 -16.71 -0.18 -18.76
N ILE A 177 -16.15 0.92 -18.23
CA ILE A 177 -15.10 0.86 -17.21
C ILE A 177 -15.65 0.28 -15.90
N MET A 178 -14.89 -0.60 -15.24
CA MET A 178 -15.21 -1.02 -13.88
C MET A 178 -14.73 0.05 -12.90
N SER A 179 -15.65 0.82 -12.32
CA SER A 179 -15.29 1.92 -11.40
C SER A 179 -15.74 1.63 -9.97
N PHE A 180 -14.84 1.84 -9.00
CA PHE A 180 -15.07 1.63 -7.58
C PHE A 180 -14.62 2.85 -6.78
N ASN A 181 -15.38 3.20 -5.73
CA ASN A 181 -15.01 4.24 -4.77
C ASN A 181 -14.98 3.64 -3.37
N LEU A 182 -13.82 3.67 -2.71
CA LEU A 182 -13.60 3.10 -1.38
C LEU A 182 -13.53 4.22 -0.33
N SER A 183 -14.29 4.06 0.76
CA SER A 183 -14.32 5.00 1.89
C SER A 183 -14.27 4.27 3.25
N GLY A 184 -14.03 5.01 4.33
CA GLY A 184 -14.03 4.47 5.71
C GLY A 184 -12.89 3.50 6.07
N MET A 185 -11.85 3.39 5.24
CA MET A 185 -10.73 2.44 5.46
C MET A 185 -9.47 3.10 6.07
N GLY A 186 -9.48 4.42 6.21
CA GLY A 186 -8.38 5.23 6.73
C GLY A 186 -7.12 5.16 5.87
N CYS A 187 -5.98 5.47 6.47
CA CYS A 187 -4.70 5.55 5.75
C CYS A 187 -4.19 4.22 5.15
N SER A 188 -4.87 3.10 5.40
CA SER A 188 -4.53 1.81 4.78
C SER A 188 -5.23 1.57 3.44
N ALA A 189 -6.13 2.49 3.02
CA ALA A 189 -6.96 2.36 1.83
C ALA A 189 -6.14 2.19 0.53
N GLY A 190 -4.92 2.73 0.47
CA GLY A 190 -4.03 2.59 -0.70
C GLY A 190 -3.69 1.13 -0.99
N ILE A 191 -3.23 0.38 0.03
CA ILE A 191 -2.91 -1.06 -0.12
C ILE A 191 -4.19 -1.89 -0.29
N ILE A 192 -5.31 -1.48 0.30
CA ILE A 192 -6.60 -2.17 0.10
C ILE A 192 -7.05 -2.04 -1.35
N SER A 193 -6.96 -0.84 -1.93
CA SER A 193 -7.22 -0.57 -3.35
C SER A 193 -6.31 -1.40 -4.24
N MET A 194 -5.02 -1.51 -3.91
CA MET A 194 -4.09 -2.40 -4.64
C MET A 194 -4.48 -3.88 -4.54
N SER A 195 -4.97 -4.33 -3.38
CA SER A 195 -5.45 -5.71 -3.23
C SER A 195 -6.63 -5.97 -4.15
N LEU A 196 -7.61 -5.06 -4.16
CA LEU A 196 -8.77 -5.15 -5.04
C LEU A 196 -8.35 -5.13 -6.51
N ALA A 197 -7.46 -4.21 -6.91
CA ALA A 197 -6.92 -4.15 -8.27
C ALA A 197 -6.21 -5.46 -8.66
N LYS A 198 -5.37 -6.02 -7.78
CA LYS A 198 -4.67 -7.29 -8.01
C LYS A 198 -5.66 -8.44 -8.25
N ASP A 199 -6.73 -8.51 -7.48
CA ASP A 199 -7.73 -9.58 -7.62
C ASP A 199 -8.54 -9.39 -8.92
N LEU A 200 -8.97 -8.16 -9.23
CA LEU A 200 -9.65 -7.86 -10.49
C LEU A 200 -8.77 -8.09 -11.73
N LEU A 201 -7.49 -7.70 -11.71
CA LEU A 201 -6.54 -7.91 -12.79
C LEU A 201 -6.20 -9.41 -13.01
N ARG A 202 -6.39 -10.25 -12.00
CA ARG A 202 -6.24 -11.71 -12.15
C ARG A 202 -7.43 -12.34 -12.85
N VAL A 203 -8.64 -11.83 -12.56
CA VAL A 203 -9.90 -12.27 -13.17
C VAL A 203 -10.01 -11.72 -14.59
N HIS A 204 -9.86 -10.41 -14.76
CA HIS A 204 -9.85 -9.70 -16.03
C HIS A 204 -8.42 -9.60 -16.54
N ARG A 205 -7.97 -10.68 -17.19
CA ARG A 205 -6.62 -10.75 -17.78
C ARG A 205 -6.46 -9.72 -18.90
N ASN A 206 -5.23 -9.29 -19.13
CA ASN A 206 -4.88 -8.30 -20.15
C ASN A 206 -5.52 -6.92 -19.92
N SER A 207 -5.71 -6.55 -18.66
CA SER A 207 -6.31 -5.28 -18.25
C SER A 207 -5.31 -4.32 -17.58
N LEU A 208 -5.66 -3.03 -17.61
CA LEU A 208 -5.04 -1.93 -16.88
C LEU A 208 -5.95 -1.45 -15.75
N ALA A 209 -5.37 -1.24 -14.57
CA ALA A 209 -6.04 -0.66 -13.42
C ALA A 209 -5.39 0.67 -13.03
N LEU A 210 -6.20 1.70 -12.87
CA LEU A 210 -5.81 2.98 -12.29
C LEU A 210 -6.36 3.06 -10.87
N ILE A 211 -5.47 3.25 -9.89
CA ILE A 211 -5.85 3.54 -8.52
C ILE A 211 -5.54 5.01 -8.25
N VAL A 212 -6.47 5.72 -7.61
CA VAL A 212 -6.28 7.13 -7.22
C VAL A 212 -6.60 7.26 -5.74
N SER A 213 -5.60 7.65 -4.96
CA SER A 213 -5.70 7.80 -3.51
C SER A 213 -5.58 9.27 -3.15
N THR A 214 -6.47 9.78 -2.32
CA THR A 214 -6.41 11.15 -1.77
C THR A 214 -7.24 11.20 -0.49
N GLU A 215 -7.11 12.28 0.28
CA GLU A 215 -7.95 12.57 1.43
C GLU A 215 -8.24 14.07 1.42
N THR A 216 -9.50 14.45 1.58
CA THR A 216 -9.88 15.86 1.65
C THR A 216 -9.98 16.31 3.09
N LEU A 217 -9.40 17.46 3.39
CA LEU A 217 -9.31 17.99 4.74
C LEU A 217 -10.42 19.02 5.03
N SER A 218 -10.91 19.73 4.01
CA SER A 218 -11.77 20.92 4.18
C SER A 218 -13.04 20.68 5.02
N LEU A 219 -13.77 19.59 4.77
CA LEU A 219 -14.99 19.27 5.53
C LEU A 219 -14.70 18.68 6.92
N ASN A 220 -13.53 18.08 7.07
CA ASN A 220 -13.17 17.26 8.23
C ASN A 220 -12.33 18.01 9.27
N TRP A 221 -12.06 19.30 9.04
CA TRP A 221 -11.38 20.15 10.00
C TRP A 221 -12.21 20.29 11.27
N TYR A 222 -11.68 19.90 12.42
CA TYR A 222 -12.44 19.92 13.66
C TYR A 222 -12.36 21.28 14.36
N THR A 223 -13.51 21.83 14.77
CA THR A 223 -13.64 23.17 15.37
C THR A 223 -14.16 23.12 16.82
N GLY A 224 -14.20 21.94 17.43
CA GLY A 224 -14.57 21.76 18.83
C GLY A 224 -13.35 21.72 19.75
N LYS A 225 -13.56 21.23 20.98
CA LYS A 225 -12.56 21.29 22.06
C LYS A 225 -11.97 19.93 22.43
N VAL A 226 -12.52 18.84 21.89
CA VAL A 226 -12.13 17.48 22.27
C VAL A 226 -10.71 17.17 21.78
N PRO A 227 -9.73 16.93 22.68
CA PRO A 227 -8.32 16.78 22.28
C PRO A 227 -8.05 15.63 21.32
N SER A 228 -8.76 14.50 21.45
CA SER A 228 -8.57 13.35 20.55
C SER A 228 -9.02 13.64 19.12
N MET A 229 -9.96 14.58 18.92
CA MET A 229 -10.40 15.03 17.60
C MET A 229 -9.52 16.14 17.05
N LEU A 230 -8.98 17.02 17.90
CA LEU A 230 -8.04 18.08 17.48
C LEU A 230 -6.74 17.51 16.89
N LEU A 231 -6.38 16.27 17.20
CA LEU A 231 -5.20 15.62 16.61
C LEU A 231 -5.28 15.53 15.08
N SER A 232 -6.47 15.42 14.48
CA SER A 232 -6.60 15.33 13.02
C SER A 232 -6.05 16.59 12.32
N ASN A 233 -6.39 17.77 12.83
CA ASN A 233 -5.92 19.08 12.33
C ASN A 233 -4.39 19.20 12.35
N CYS A 234 -3.75 18.60 13.38
CA CYS A 234 -2.31 18.67 13.56
C CYS A 234 -1.54 17.63 12.74
N LEU A 235 -2.18 16.56 12.28
CA LEU A 235 -1.51 15.44 11.62
C LEU A 235 -1.68 15.47 10.09
N PHE A 236 -2.89 15.73 9.61
CA PHE A 236 -3.19 15.52 8.20
C PHE A 236 -2.79 16.71 7.34
N ARG A 237 -2.29 16.40 6.14
CA ARG A 237 -1.86 17.36 5.12
C ARG A 237 -2.37 16.92 3.75
N MET A 238 -2.50 17.89 2.85
CA MET A 238 -3.08 17.64 1.55
C MET A 238 -2.15 16.80 0.68
N GLY A 239 -2.72 15.96 -0.17
CA GLY A 239 -1.98 15.28 -1.22
C GLY A 239 -2.69 14.06 -1.76
N GLY A 240 -2.00 13.33 -2.62
CA GLY A 240 -2.60 12.21 -3.34
C GLY A 240 -1.60 11.48 -4.22
N ALA A 241 -2.00 10.29 -4.67
CA ALA A 241 -1.22 9.49 -5.59
C ALA A 241 -2.11 8.78 -6.62
N ALA A 242 -1.66 8.76 -7.87
CA ALA A 242 -2.22 7.91 -8.93
C ALA A 242 -1.25 6.76 -9.22
N ILE A 243 -1.77 5.54 -9.37
CA ILE A 243 -0.99 4.31 -9.49
C ILE A 243 -1.53 3.50 -10.66
N LEU A 244 -0.65 3.17 -11.63
CA LEU A 244 -1.01 2.42 -12.82
C LEU A 244 -0.50 0.97 -12.74
N MET A 245 -1.42 0.03 -12.60
CA MET A 245 -1.12 -1.40 -12.53
C MET A 245 -1.56 -2.11 -13.81
N SER A 246 -0.80 -3.12 -14.23
CA SER A 246 -1.10 -3.91 -15.44
C SER A 246 -0.99 -5.40 -15.21
N SER A 247 -1.86 -6.14 -15.89
CA SER A 247 -1.75 -7.59 -16.11
C SER A 247 -1.38 -7.94 -17.56
N ARG A 248 -1.17 -6.93 -18.42
CA ARG A 248 -0.85 -7.13 -19.84
C ARG A 248 0.58 -7.60 -19.99
N VAL A 249 0.76 -8.63 -20.83
CA VAL A 249 2.09 -9.19 -21.09
C VAL A 249 3.01 -8.17 -21.76
N GLN A 250 2.45 -7.37 -22.67
CA GLN A 250 3.18 -6.35 -23.41
C GLN A 250 3.74 -5.24 -22.50
N ASP A 251 3.12 -4.95 -21.36
CA ASP A 251 3.58 -3.86 -20.48
C ASP A 251 4.76 -4.27 -19.59
N ARG A 252 5.19 -5.54 -19.64
CA ARG A 252 6.29 -6.07 -18.81
C ARG A 252 7.58 -5.27 -18.94
N HIS A 253 7.92 -4.78 -20.13
CA HIS A 253 9.14 -4.03 -20.38
C HIS A 253 9.07 -2.58 -19.89
N LYS A 254 7.87 -2.06 -19.63
CA LYS A 254 7.63 -0.72 -19.08
C LYS A 254 7.49 -0.72 -17.56
N ALA A 255 7.35 -1.90 -16.95
CA ALA A 255 7.09 -2.04 -15.53
C ALA A 255 8.29 -1.59 -14.68
N LYS A 256 8.03 -0.73 -13.69
CA LYS A 256 9.00 -0.43 -12.62
C LYS A 256 9.10 -1.59 -11.62
N TYR A 257 7.96 -2.16 -11.24
CA TYR A 257 7.91 -3.22 -10.23
C TYR A 257 6.97 -4.36 -10.60
N LYS A 258 7.23 -5.52 -10.00
CA LYS A 258 6.33 -6.67 -9.99
C LYS A 258 5.83 -6.93 -8.58
N LEU A 259 4.51 -7.00 -8.42
CA LEU A 259 3.88 -7.31 -7.14
C LEU A 259 4.14 -8.77 -6.75
N GLN A 260 4.71 -8.98 -5.56
CA GLN A 260 4.97 -10.32 -5.02
C GLN A 260 3.83 -10.75 -4.10
N HIS A 261 3.57 -9.95 -3.05
CA HIS A 261 2.64 -10.30 -1.98
C HIS A 261 1.83 -9.08 -1.56
N ILE A 262 0.57 -9.34 -1.19
CA ILE A 262 -0.25 -8.41 -0.41
C ILE A 262 -0.84 -9.22 0.74
N VAL A 263 -0.62 -8.74 1.96
CA VAL A 263 -1.12 -9.35 3.20
C VAL A 263 -2.00 -8.34 3.91
N ARG A 264 -3.23 -8.73 4.21
CA ARG A 264 -4.20 -7.90 4.90
C ARG A 264 -4.49 -8.45 6.29
N THR A 265 -4.52 -7.56 7.27
CA THR A 265 -4.88 -7.89 8.65
C THR A 265 -5.88 -6.87 9.15
N ILE A 266 -6.97 -7.36 9.73
CA ILE A 266 -7.99 -6.56 10.39
C ILE A 266 -8.14 -7.07 11.82
N THR A 267 -8.22 -6.15 12.79
CA THR A 267 -8.42 -6.47 14.21
C THR A 267 -9.72 -5.90 14.75
N ALA A 268 -10.65 -5.49 13.88
CA ALA A 268 -11.93 -4.87 14.22
C ALA A 268 -12.90 -5.68 15.09
N GLN A 269 -12.61 -6.97 15.28
CA GLN A 269 -13.35 -7.80 16.23
C GLN A 269 -13.05 -7.44 17.70
N ASP A 270 -11.98 -6.67 17.94
CA ASP A 270 -11.59 -6.15 19.24
C ASP A 270 -12.08 -4.70 19.38
N ASP A 271 -12.78 -4.39 20.47
CA ASP A 271 -13.45 -3.10 20.66
C ASP A 271 -12.47 -1.94 20.72
N GLU A 272 -11.30 -2.13 21.34
CA GLU A 272 -10.26 -1.11 21.39
C GLU A 272 -9.70 -0.84 19.99
N SER A 273 -9.46 -1.88 19.20
CA SER A 273 -9.06 -1.76 17.79
C SER A 273 -10.13 -1.06 16.95
N HIS A 274 -11.40 -1.39 17.14
CA HIS A 274 -12.53 -0.80 16.41
C HIS A 274 -12.71 0.69 16.74
N GLY A 275 -12.73 1.04 18.02
CA GLY A 275 -12.87 2.42 18.50
C GLY A 275 -11.60 3.27 18.41
N CYS A 276 -10.48 2.72 17.93
CA CYS A 276 -9.19 3.41 17.94
C CYS A 276 -9.15 4.68 17.08
N VAL A 277 -9.83 4.65 15.92
CA VAL A 277 -9.98 5.80 15.02
C VAL A 277 -11.42 5.81 14.54
N TYR A 278 -12.18 6.80 14.96
CA TYR A 278 -13.63 6.80 14.78
C TYR A 278 -14.14 8.20 14.47
N GLN A 279 -15.04 8.31 13.49
CA GLN A 279 -15.72 9.56 13.16
C GLN A 279 -16.96 9.68 14.04
N GLN A 280 -17.05 10.76 14.80
CA GLN A 280 -18.13 10.96 15.76
C GLN A 280 -18.45 12.45 15.92
N VAL A 281 -19.56 12.70 16.59
CA VAL A 281 -20.01 14.04 16.94
C VAL A 281 -19.66 14.29 18.41
N ASP A 282 -19.15 15.48 18.72
CA ASP A 282 -18.85 15.89 20.09
C ASP A 282 -20.11 16.39 20.83
N PRO A 283 -20.04 16.70 22.14
CA PRO A 283 -21.19 17.20 22.90
C PRO A 283 -21.74 18.57 22.44
N GLU A 284 -20.99 19.32 21.63
CA GLU A 284 -21.42 20.61 21.03
C GLU A 284 -21.94 20.41 19.60
N GLU A 285 -22.27 19.17 19.22
CA GLU A 285 -22.71 18.77 17.88
C GLU A 285 -21.70 19.04 16.75
N LYS A 286 -20.41 19.14 17.07
CA LYS A 286 -19.35 19.30 16.07
C LYS A 286 -18.80 17.95 15.67
N GLU A 287 -18.88 17.66 14.38
CA GLU A 287 -18.32 16.44 13.79
C GLU A 287 -16.79 16.49 13.71
N GLY A 288 -16.15 15.39 14.08
CA GLY A 288 -14.70 15.21 14.00
C GLY A 288 -14.28 13.75 13.96
N VAL A 289 -12.99 13.52 13.70
CA VAL A 289 -12.37 12.19 13.73
C VAL A 289 -11.54 12.05 14.98
N SER A 290 -12.00 11.23 15.91
CA SER A 290 -11.31 10.95 17.18
C SER A 290 -10.19 9.93 16.95
N ILE A 291 -8.99 10.25 17.45
CA ILE A 291 -7.83 9.36 17.46
C ILE A 291 -7.50 8.98 18.91
N SER A 292 -7.62 7.70 19.24
CA SER A 292 -7.34 7.17 20.57
C SER A 292 -5.84 7.24 20.91
N LYS A 293 -5.55 7.44 22.21
CA LYS A 293 -4.19 7.35 22.76
C LYS A 293 -3.59 5.94 22.63
N SER A 294 -4.43 4.92 22.48
CA SER A 294 -3.99 3.52 22.32
C SER A 294 -3.52 3.18 20.91
N ILE A 295 -3.57 4.12 19.95
CA ILE A 295 -3.22 3.87 18.54
C ILE A 295 -1.85 3.23 18.34
N VAL A 296 -0.86 3.60 19.15
CA VAL A 296 0.49 3.01 19.06
C VAL A 296 0.47 1.53 19.46
N ASN A 297 -0.26 1.17 20.52
CA ASN A 297 -0.37 -0.21 20.99
C ASN A 297 -1.17 -1.07 20.00
N VAL A 298 -2.35 -0.58 19.62
CA VAL A 298 -3.23 -1.24 18.64
C VAL A 298 -2.51 -1.46 17.30
N SER A 299 -1.75 -0.47 16.83
CA SER A 299 -0.95 -0.61 15.60
C SER A 299 0.18 -1.63 15.74
N GLY A 300 0.85 -1.70 16.89
CA GLY A 300 1.87 -2.70 17.19
C GLY A 300 1.31 -4.12 17.17
N ASP A 301 0.13 -4.33 17.75
CA ASP A 301 -0.50 -5.66 17.78
C ASP A 301 -1.06 -6.08 16.41
N ALA A 302 -1.63 -5.14 15.67
CA ALA A 302 -2.02 -5.37 14.27
C ALA A 302 -0.79 -5.70 13.39
N LEU A 303 0.33 -5.01 13.61
CA LEU A 303 1.59 -5.27 12.90
C LEU A 303 2.14 -6.66 13.23
N LYS A 304 2.15 -7.09 14.49
CA LYS A 304 2.58 -8.44 14.88
C LYS A 304 1.76 -9.52 14.16
N LYS A 305 0.43 -9.37 14.11
CA LYS A 305 -0.47 -10.28 13.38
C LYS A 305 -0.20 -10.28 11.87
N ASN A 306 0.05 -9.10 11.30
CA ASN A 306 0.39 -8.98 9.87
C ASN A 306 1.73 -9.66 9.55
N ILE A 307 2.75 -9.45 10.37
CA ILE A 307 4.08 -10.06 10.24
C ILE A 307 4.01 -11.58 10.36
N ALA A 308 3.18 -12.12 11.26
CA ALA A 308 2.99 -13.56 11.39
C ALA A 308 2.49 -14.20 10.08
N SER A 309 1.73 -13.45 9.27
CA SER A 309 1.23 -13.90 7.97
C SER A 309 2.22 -13.61 6.83
N LEU A 310 2.95 -12.50 6.90
CA LEU A 310 3.90 -12.09 5.86
C LEU A 310 5.24 -12.84 5.95
N GLY A 311 5.74 -13.06 7.16
CA GLY A 311 7.06 -13.64 7.43
C GLY A 311 7.36 -14.91 6.64
N PRO A 312 6.50 -15.94 6.67
CA PRO A 312 6.71 -17.18 5.92
C PRO A 312 6.81 -17.00 4.39
N LEU A 313 6.23 -15.92 3.85
CA LEU A 313 6.22 -15.63 2.42
C LEU A 313 7.49 -14.94 1.93
N VAL A 314 8.21 -14.24 2.82
CA VAL A 314 9.28 -13.30 2.43
C VAL A 314 10.63 -13.57 3.10
N LEU A 315 10.63 -14.13 4.30
CA LEU A 315 11.85 -14.37 5.06
C LEU A 315 12.61 -15.57 4.51
N PRO A 316 13.95 -15.52 4.47
CA PRO A 316 14.77 -16.70 4.20
C PRO A 316 14.49 -17.83 5.19
N LEU A 317 14.64 -19.08 4.76
CA LEU A 317 14.39 -20.27 5.60
C LEU A 317 15.15 -20.20 6.93
N ARG A 318 16.40 -19.70 6.93
CA ARG A 318 17.20 -19.52 8.15
C ARG A 318 16.49 -18.67 9.21
N GLU A 319 15.92 -17.53 8.81
CA GLU A 319 15.18 -16.64 9.72
C GLU A 319 13.90 -17.30 10.24
N GLN A 320 13.21 -18.05 9.38
CA GLN A 320 12.01 -18.79 9.77
C GLN A 320 12.31 -19.89 10.80
N PHE A 321 13.41 -20.63 10.61
CA PHE A 321 13.86 -21.65 11.56
C PHE A 321 14.25 -21.05 12.91
N LEU A 322 15.01 -19.95 12.93
CA LEU A 322 15.39 -19.26 14.17
C LEU A 322 14.16 -18.78 14.95
N TYR A 323 13.19 -18.21 14.24
CA TYR A 323 11.92 -17.79 14.83
C TYR A 323 11.15 -18.96 15.43
N LEU A 324 10.93 -20.02 14.64
CA LEU A 324 10.19 -21.21 15.09
C LEU A 324 10.88 -21.88 16.28
N PHE A 325 12.21 -22.01 16.23
CA PHE A 325 13.01 -22.55 17.32
C PHE A 325 12.85 -21.71 18.60
N SER A 326 12.85 -20.37 18.50
CA SER A 326 12.63 -19.50 19.65
C SER A 326 11.25 -19.69 20.30
N ILE A 327 10.21 -19.95 19.52
CA ILE A 327 8.86 -20.25 20.01
C ILE A 327 8.84 -21.61 20.72
N ILE A 328 9.47 -22.62 20.12
CA ILE A 328 9.55 -23.98 20.70
C ILE A 328 10.31 -23.94 22.02
N CYS A 329 11.48 -23.28 22.08
CA CYS A 329 12.24 -23.11 23.31
C CYS A 329 11.43 -22.42 24.40
N ARG A 330 10.68 -21.36 24.07
CA ARG A 330 9.81 -20.68 25.04
C ARG A 330 8.69 -21.59 25.56
N LYS A 331 8.13 -22.45 24.71
CA LYS A 331 7.07 -23.38 25.10
C LYS A 331 7.60 -24.56 25.93
N MET A 332 8.80 -25.05 25.62
CA MET A 332 9.45 -26.17 26.31
C MET A 332 10.07 -25.76 27.65
N TRP A 333 10.66 -24.58 27.72
CA TRP A 333 11.26 -24.03 28.93
C TRP A 333 10.37 -22.91 29.45
N SER A 334 9.40 -23.29 30.30
CA SER A 334 8.39 -22.44 30.92
C SER A 334 8.95 -21.40 31.92
N THR A 335 10.14 -20.87 31.67
CA THR A 335 10.68 -19.71 32.37
C THR A 335 10.46 -18.49 31.47
N GLY A 336 9.68 -17.51 31.94
CA GLY A 336 9.39 -16.26 31.24
C GLY A 336 10.60 -15.36 30.93
N ARG A 337 11.83 -15.91 30.96
CA ARG A 337 13.10 -15.22 30.72
C ARG A 337 13.57 -15.28 29.27
N ILE A 338 13.01 -16.16 28.43
CA ILE A 338 13.44 -16.29 27.02
C ILE A 338 12.60 -15.34 26.16
N SER A 339 13.23 -14.28 25.64
CA SER A 339 12.61 -13.36 24.69
C SER A 339 12.39 -14.06 23.34
N ILE A 340 11.23 -13.82 22.72
CA ILE A 340 10.96 -14.32 21.36
C ILE A 340 11.95 -13.63 20.41
N TYR A 341 12.60 -14.41 19.56
CA TYR A 341 13.46 -13.88 18.52
C TYR A 341 12.63 -13.05 17.54
N THR A 342 13.00 -11.79 17.29
CA THR A 342 12.39 -10.99 16.23
C THR A 342 13.17 -11.22 14.94
N PRO A 343 12.56 -11.76 13.87
CA PRO A 343 13.25 -11.97 12.59
C PRO A 343 13.82 -10.68 12.02
N ASN A 344 15.00 -10.77 11.41
CA ASN A 344 15.59 -9.60 10.77
C ASN A 344 15.04 -9.41 9.36
N PHE A 345 14.07 -8.50 9.23
CA PHE A 345 13.43 -8.21 7.94
C PHE A 345 14.36 -7.54 6.92
N ASN A 346 15.52 -7.02 7.31
CA ASN A 346 16.54 -6.52 6.37
C ASN A 346 17.13 -7.63 5.49
N HIS A 347 16.97 -8.91 5.85
CA HIS A 347 17.35 -10.02 4.97
C HIS A 347 16.29 -10.30 3.90
N ALA A 348 15.05 -9.83 4.11
CA ALA A 348 13.94 -10.01 3.18
C ALA A 348 13.68 -8.77 2.30
N PHE A 349 14.08 -7.59 2.73
CA PHE A 349 13.81 -6.34 2.04
C PHE A 349 15.01 -5.42 2.08
N GLU A 350 15.27 -4.80 0.93
CA GLU A 350 16.30 -3.79 0.77
C GLU A 350 15.75 -2.39 1.11
N HIS A 351 14.44 -2.18 0.99
CA HIS A 351 13.78 -0.90 1.26
C HIS A 351 12.46 -1.05 2.01
N PHE A 352 12.15 -0.04 2.84
CA PHE A 352 10.93 0.01 3.65
C PHE A 352 10.18 1.32 3.40
N CYS A 353 8.86 1.23 3.35
CA CYS A 353 7.93 2.35 3.26
C CYS A 353 6.89 2.17 4.35
N ILE A 354 7.16 2.77 5.51
CA ILE A 354 6.27 2.75 6.68
C ILE A 354 5.38 3.98 6.64
N HIS A 355 4.07 3.78 6.56
CA HIS A 355 3.10 4.86 6.52
C HIS A 355 3.41 5.97 7.54
N SER A 356 3.58 7.20 7.02
CA SER A 356 3.81 8.43 7.78
C SER A 356 2.59 8.92 8.59
N GLY A 357 1.98 8.04 9.39
CA GLY A 357 0.82 8.38 10.25
C GLY A 357 1.15 9.42 11.33
N GLY A 358 2.42 9.47 11.72
CA GLY A 358 2.97 10.37 12.72
C GLY A 358 4.30 9.82 13.24
N ARG A 359 5.11 10.67 13.88
CA ARG A 359 6.45 10.28 14.38
C ARG A 359 6.40 9.07 15.33
N ALA A 360 5.41 9.02 16.21
CA ALA A 360 5.26 7.93 17.18
C ALA A 360 5.02 6.56 16.50
N ILE A 361 4.26 6.53 15.40
CA ILE A 361 4.00 5.29 14.64
C ILE A 361 5.29 4.82 13.96
N ILE A 362 6.01 5.72 13.28
CA ILE A 362 7.29 5.38 12.62
C ILE A 362 8.28 4.81 13.66
N GLN A 363 8.44 5.47 14.80
CA GLN A 363 9.32 5.02 15.88
C GLN A 363 8.85 3.71 16.54
N ALA A 364 7.54 3.47 16.60
CA ALA A 364 7.02 2.21 17.09
C ALA A 364 7.36 1.06 16.13
N VAL A 365 7.19 1.26 14.82
CA VAL A 365 7.57 0.26 13.81
C VAL A 365 9.08 0.04 13.81
N GLU A 366 9.89 1.11 13.86
CA GLU A 366 11.34 1.07 13.95
C GLU A 366 11.80 0.15 15.10
N ARG A 367 11.27 0.37 16.31
CA ARG A 367 11.61 -0.40 17.51
C ARG A 367 11.11 -1.84 17.45
N ASN A 368 9.88 -2.06 16.99
CA ASN A 368 9.30 -3.42 16.91
C ASN A 368 10.02 -4.30 15.89
N LEU A 369 10.48 -3.72 14.78
CA LEU A 369 11.18 -4.43 13.71
C LEU A 369 12.71 -4.36 13.79
N ARG A 370 13.25 -3.59 14.76
CA ARG A 370 14.69 -3.33 14.91
C ARG A 370 15.33 -2.80 13.62
N LEU A 371 14.64 -1.87 12.97
CA LEU A 371 15.10 -1.25 11.73
C LEU A 371 16.20 -0.22 12.01
N ARG A 372 17.07 0.00 11.01
CA ARG A 372 18.10 1.04 11.08
C ARG A 372 17.47 2.38 10.74
N LYS A 373 18.14 3.47 11.14
CA LYS A 373 17.71 4.84 10.81
C LYS A 373 17.55 5.06 9.30
N GLN A 374 18.43 4.48 8.49
CA GLN A 374 18.36 4.55 7.02
C GLN A 374 17.11 3.86 6.46
N ASP A 375 16.61 2.80 7.13
CA ASP A 375 15.44 2.05 6.68
C ASP A 375 14.14 2.86 6.92
N VAL A 376 14.11 3.68 7.97
CA VAL A 376 12.95 4.54 8.31
C VAL A 376 13.07 5.98 7.78
N GLU A 377 14.18 6.31 7.13
CA GLU A 377 14.46 7.61 6.55
C GLU A 377 13.39 8.05 5.53
N PRO A 378 12.96 7.21 4.55
CA PRO A 378 11.96 7.62 3.57
C PRO A 378 10.64 8.08 4.24
N SER A 379 10.18 7.34 5.24
CA SER A 379 8.98 7.65 6.03
C SER A 379 9.15 8.92 6.85
N SER A 380 10.30 9.10 7.49
CA SER A 380 10.60 10.27 8.33
C SER A 380 10.71 11.54 7.49
N MET A 381 11.38 11.48 6.34
CA MET A 381 11.50 12.63 5.43
C MET A 381 10.17 12.96 4.76
N THR A 382 9.37 11.94 4.41
CA THR A 382 8.00 12.15 3.89
C THR A 382 7.13 12.87 4.92
N LEU A 383 7.14 12.41 6.17
CA LEU A 383 6.41 13.06 7.26
C LEU A 383 6.87 14.52 7.44
N TYR A 384 8.18 14.77 7.40
CA TYR A 384 8.71 16.12 7.56
C TYR A 384 8.35 17.05 6.41
N ARG A 385 8.51 16.61 5.15
CA ARG A 385 8.29 17.46 3.97
C ARG A 385 6.81 17.66 3.65
N PHE A 386 5.99 16.62 3.80
CA PHE A 386 4.62 16.61 3.31
C PHE A 386 3.57 16.33 4.40
N GLY A 387 3.96 15.85 5.58
CA GLY A 387 3.04 15.48 6.64
C GLY A 387 2.41 14.09 6.46
N ASN A 388 1.28 13.86 7.14
CA ASN A 388 0.48 12.65 6.94
C ASN A 388 -0.53 12.89 5.80
N ILE A 389 -0.31 12.22 4.67
CA ILE A 389 -1.14 12.31 3.45
C ILE A 389 -2.07 11.10 3.33
N SER A 390 -2.53 10.59 4.48
CA SER A 390 -3.44 9.44 4.58
C SER A 390 -2.93 8.25 3.74
N SER A 391 -3.79 7.70 2.89
CA SER A 391 -3.55 6.52 2.06
C SER A 391 -2.44 6.66 1.02
N SER A 392 -1.96 7.89 0.78
CA SER A 392 -0.96 8.17 -0.24
C SER A 392 0.47 8.18 0.28
N SER A 393 0.70 8.29 1.59
CA SER A 393 2.04 8.46 2.19
C SER A 393 3.08 7.45 1.69
N ILE A 394 2.72 6.17 1.64
CA ILE A 394 3.63 5.08 1.23
C ILE A 394 4.15 5.21 -0.21
N TRP A 395 3.47 6.00 -1.04
CA TRP A 395 3.91 6.30 -2.41
C TRP A 395 4.91 7.45 -2.45
N TYR A 396 4.78 8.45 -1.57
CA TYR A 396 5.78 9.50 -1.41
C TYR A 396 7.09 8.93 -0.87
N GLU A 397 7.00 7.92 0.00
CA GLU A 397 8.15 7.17 0.54
C GLU A 397 8.85 6.36 -0.56
N LEU A 398 8.09 5.63 -1.38
CA LEU A 398 8.64 4.93 -2.54
C LEU A 398 9.29 5.89 -3.53
N SER A 399 8.62 7.02 -3.80
CA SER A 399 9.12 8.09 -4.65
C SER A 399 10.41 8.71 -4.11
N TYR A 400 10.56 8.83 -2.79
CA TYR A 400 11.80 9.29 -2.16
C TYR A 400 12.96 8.35 -2.47
N ILE A 401 12.73 7.04 -2.33
CA ILE A 401 13.75 6.01 -2.61
C ILE A 401 14.17 6.03 -4.09
N GLU A 402 13.20 6.17 -5.01
CA GLU A 402 13.44 6.35 -6.45
C GLU A 402 14.25 7.62 -6.74
N ALA A 403 13.84 8.75 -6.18
CA ALA A 403 14.50 10.04 -6.39
C ALA A 403 15.93 10.07 -5.82
N LYS A 404 16.20 9.30 -4.77
CA LYS A 404 17.56 9.09 -4.24
C LYS A 404 18.45 8.20 -5.11
N GLY A 405 17.90 7.54 -6.14
CA GLY A 405 18.63 6.57 -6.95
C GLY A 405 19.08 5.34 -6.14
N ARG A 406 18.39 5.04 -5.03
CA ARG A 406 18.73 3.92 -4.15
C ARG A 406 18.14 2.59 -4.63
N MET A 407 17.05 2.65 -5.40
CA MET A 407 16.40 1.44 -5.91
C MET A 407 17.16 0.84 -7.09
N LYS A 408 17.45 -0.46 -7.02
CA LYS A 408 18.11 -1.21 -8.09
C LYS A 408 17.23 -2.34 -8.60
N CYS A 409 17.50 -2.81 -9.82
CA CYS A 409 16.80 -3.98 -10.34
C CYS A 409 17.02 -5.19 -9.42
N GLY A 410 15.94 -5.87 -9.07
CA GLY A 410 15.97 -7.01 -8.15
C GLY A 410 15.65 -6.68 -6.70
N ASP A 411 15.80 -5.42 -6.28
CA ASP A 411 15.49 -4.97 -4.92
C ASP A 411 14.02 -5.22 -4.56
N ARG A 412 13.77 -5.49 -3.30
CA ARG A 412 12.44 -5.72 -2.73
C ARG A 412 12.09 -4.58 -1.79
N VAL A 413 10.86 -4.10 -1.92
CA VAL A 413 10.30 -3.04 -1.11
C VAL A 413 9.13 -3.55 -0.33
N TRP A 414 9.09 -3.23 0.95
CA TRP A 414 7.94 -3.48 1.81
C TRP A 414 7.22 -2.18 2.16
N GLN A 415 5.99 -2.03 1.67
CA GLN A 415 5.06 -0.99 2.09
C GLN A 415 4.18 -1.49 3.24
N ILE A 416 4.10 -0.72 4.32
CA ILE A 416 3.31 -1.00 5.53
C ILE A 416 2.35 0.16 5.75
N ALA A 417 1.05 -0.11 5.80
CA ALA A 417 0.05 0.92 6.06
C ALA A 417 -0.93 0.51 7.16
N PHE A 418 -1.33 1.50 7.97
CA PHE A 418 -2.27 1.36 9.07
C PHE A 418 -3.55 2.17 8.78
N GLY A 419 -4.71 1.73 9.25
CA GLY A 419 -5.97 2.42 9.03
C GLY A 419 -7.03 2.07 10.05
N SER A 420 -8.14 2.82 10.04
CA SER A 420 -9.27 2.60 10.94
C SER A 420 -9.84 1.19 10.79
N GLY A 421 -10.38 0.63 11.86
CA GLY A 421 -10.85 -0.76 11.88
C GLY A 421 -10.43 -1.53 13.13
N PHE A 422 -9.19 -1.68 13.56
CA PHE A 422 -7.92 -1.25 13.01
C PHE A 422 -7.44 -2.22 11.92
N LYS A 423 -6.68 -1.71 10.95
CA LYS A 423 -6.14 -2.48 9.82
C LYS A 423 -4.63 -2.30 9.75
N CYS A 424 -3.90 -3.38 9.49
CA CYS A 424 -2.50 -3.34 9.10
C CYS A 424 -2.34 -4.13 7.80
N ASN A 425 -1.88 -3.45 6.75
CA ASN A 425 -1.74 -4.05 5.43
C ASN A 425 -0.30 -3.90 4.95
N SER A 426 0.17 -4.93 4.26
CA SER A 426 1.51 -5.03 3.72
C SER A 426 1.45 -5.29 2.22
N ALA A 427 2.25 -4.55 1.45
CA ALA A 427 2.49 -4.83 0.04
C ALA A 427 3.99 -5.01 -0.20
N VAL A 428 4.32 -6.04 -0.97
CA VAL A 428 5.71 -6.38 -1.33
C VAL A 428 5.88 -6.26 -2.82
N TRP A 429 6.80 -5.39 -3.21
CA TRP A 429 7.19 -5.14 -4.59
C TRP A 429 8.59 -5.66 -4.85
N LYS A 430 8.85 -6.13 -6.05
CA LYS A 430 10.21 -6.39 -6.55
C LYS A 430 10.47 -5.45 -7.73
N CYS A 431 11.54 -4.68 -7.66
CA CYS A 431 12.01 -3.85 -8.77
C CYS A 431 12.43 -4.76 -9.93
N VAL A 432 11.95 -4.47 -11.15
CA VAL A 432 12.22 -5.29 -12.35
C VAL A 432 12.93 -4.52 -13.46
N CYS A 433 13.29 -3.26 -13.22
CA CYS A 433 14.05 -2.45 -14.16
C CYS A 433 15.19 -1.72 -13.43
N ASP A 434 16.20 -1.29 -14.19
CA ASP A 434 17.23 -0.40 -13.67
C ASP A 434 16.68 1.03 -13.66
N MET A 435 16.37 1.52 -12.46
CA MET A 435 15.77 2.84 -12.31
C MET A 435 16.82 3.94 -12.34
N LYS A 436 16.62 4.89 -13.25
CA LYS A 436 17.28 6.19 -13.18
C LYS A 436 16.60 7.04 -12.11
N PRO A 437 17.34 7.93 -11.42
CA PRO A 437 16.73 8.89 -10.49
C PRO A 437 15.60 9.65 -11.19
N ASP A 438 14.37 9.49 -10.69
CA ASP A 438 13.19 10.08 -11.30
C ASP A 438 13.00 11.52 -10.80
N THR A 439 13.44 12.47 -11.62
CA THR A 439 13.32 13.92 -11.37
C THR A 439 11.95 14.48 -11.74
N SER A 440 10.98 13.65 -12.13
CA SER A 440 9.59 14.07 -12.37
C SER A 440 8.68 13.89 -11.14
N THR A 441 9.24 13.40 -10.04
CA THR A 441 8.50 13.04 -8.82
C THR A 441 8.13 14.25 -7.95
N ALA A 442 7.36 14.02 -6.88
CA ALA A 442 7.08 15.05 -5.86
C ALA A 442 8.35 15.58 -5.16
N TRP A 443 9.48 14.88 -5.30
CA TRP A 443 10.77 15.25 -4.70
C TRP A 443 11.73 15.99 -5.63
N ARG A 444 11.35 16.17 -6.92
CA ARG A 444 12.17 16.64 -8.04
C ARG A 444 13.23 17.69 -7.72
N ASP A 445 12.85 18.78 -7.06
CA ASP A 445 13.70 19.95 -6.89
C ASP A 445 14.32 20.03 -5.48
N THR A 446 13.93 19.12 -4.58
CA THR A 446 14.31 19.22 -3.16
C THR A 446 15.01 17.97 -2.63
N ILE A 447 15.09 16.88 -3.41
CA ILE A 447 15.61 15.60 -2.91
C ILE A 447 17.05 15.71 -2.37
N HIS A 448 17.86 16.60 -2.93
CA HIS A 448 19.24 16.83 -2.52
C HIS A 448 19.35 17.46 -1.12
N SER A 449 18.30 18.13 -0.64
CA SER A 449 18.25 18.75 0.71
C SER A 449 17.89 17.77 1.83
N TYR A 450 17.70 16.48 1.50
CA TYR A 450 17.35 15.42 2.46
C TYR A 450 18.45 14.37 2.53
N PRO A 451 18.59 13.59 3.62
CA PRO A 451 17.86 13.74 4.87
C PRO A 451 18.31 14.98 5.66
N VAL A 452 17.45 15.45 6.56
CA VAL A 452 17.81 16.53 7.49
C VAL A 452 18.42 15.91 8.75
N ASP A 453 19.68 16.25 9.05
CA ASP A 453 20.48 15.63 10.13
C ASP A 453 19.78 15.68 11.50
N ASN A 454 19.10 16.79 11.81
CA ASN A 454 18.44 16.99 13.10
C ASN A 454 17.29 15.98 13.35
N ILE A 455 16.67 15.47 12.29
CA ILE A 455 15.61 14.46 12.41
C ILE A 455 16.19 13.06 12.57
N MET A 456 17.33 12.81 11.94
CA MET A 456 18.02 11.51 12.06
C MET A 456 18.69 11.32 13.42
N ARG A 457 18.95 12.41 14.16
CA ARG A 457 19.65 12.42 15.47
C ARG A 457 18.74 12.45 16.70
N THR A 458 17.44 12.75 16.57
CA THR A 458 16.57 12.93 17.73
C THR A 458 16.01 11.59 18.26
N ASN A 459 16.66 11.09 19.33
CA ASN A 459 16.11 10.08 20.24
C ASN A 459 15.15 10.72 21.23
#